data_AF-A0A965MUA0-F1
#
_entry.id   AF-A0A965MUA0-F1
#
_cell.length_a   1.000
_cell.length_b   1.000
_cell.length_c   1.000
_cell.angle_alpha   90.00
_cell.angle_beta   90.00
_cell.angle_gamma   90.00
#
_symmetry.space_group_name_H-M   'P 1'
#
loop_
_entity.id
_entity.type
_entity.pdbx_description
1 polymer ?
#
loop_
_entity_poly.entity_id
_entity_poly.type
_entity_poly.pdbx_seq_one_letter_code
_entity_poly.pdbx_strand_id
1 'polypeptide(L)'
;ALDIDGNAVLGSSSSTNDTITGLASLDVTGTTVIETATLTSTGTQRFRGNVTLGTATTLTTTDSAITFDAALASDVGETNDLTIAAGSGAVTFTGAVGAVDRLGAVNVGSSGITLFGSSARAISLTTNVGGTTKLTGDVDTTDHQLFNDVVVLLGNVSLSGRDITLNMTTDSDAAQTARALTVSGSGTTTFGGTVGAAAILSSLTVNGGGKTALNGASIKTAGAQTYDDILVLGHDIVLTGTDITLNGRVDSAAASTPRALTVTGTGAKTFNAALGSSVVLGALTVNGGGTTVLHGGVINTDGAQTFTDAATLSADTLLTSLGGNISFASTLGSDTTPRSLEITAGAGDVTFTGAVGTQS
;
A
#
# COMPACT_ATOMS: atom_id res chain seq x y z
N ALA A 1 17.18 15.47 33.72
CA ALA A 1 17.24 15.85 32.30
C ALA A 1 18.70 15.93 31.91
N LEU A 2 19.04 15.55 30.68
CA LEU A 2 20.35 15.80 30.09
C LEU A 2 20.14 16.70 28.87
N ASP A 3 20.61 17.94 28.97
CA ASP A 3 20.53 18.91 27.88
C ASP A 3 21.95 19.16 27.37
N ILE A 4 22.19 18.95 26.08
CA ILE A 4 23.48 19.14 25.43
C ILE A 4 23.35 20.27 24.42
N ASP A 5 24.00 21.40 24.72
CA ASP A 5 24.09 22.50 23.76
C ASP A 5 25.35 22.35 22.89
N GLY A 6 25.13 22.06 21.62
CA GLY A 6 26.17 21.75 20.64
C GLY A 6 26.17 20.28 20.20
N ASN A 7 27.28 19.89 19.58
CA ASN A 7 27.43 18.55 19.00
C ASN A 7 27.68 17.51 20.09
N ALA A 8 27.18 16.29 19.87
CA ALA A 8 27.32 15.19 20.82
C ALA A 8 27.80 13.90 20.13
N VAL A 9 28.57 13.12 20.87
CA VAL A 9 28.77 11.69 20.61
C VAL A 9 28.24 10.95 21.82
N LEU A 10 27.26 10.07 21.61
CA LEU A 10 26.59 9.34 22.66
C LEU A 10 27.07 7.87 22.64
N GLY A 11 27.95 7.52 23.57
CA GLY A 11 28.62 6.21 23.59
C GLY A 11 30.04 6.26 23.04
N SER A 12 30.58 5.10 22.65
CA SER A 12 31.92 4.94 22.12
C SER A 12 31.96 3.90 21.01
N SER A 13 32.52 4.28 19.85
CA SER A 13 32.75 3.36 18.72
C SER A 13 33.72 2.21 19.01
N SER A 14 34.39 2.24 20.17
CA SER A 14 35.28 1.16 20.63
C SER A 14 34.56 0.07 21.45
N SER A 15 33.28 0.27 21.76
CA SER A 15 32.46 -0.61 22.58
C SER A 15 31.10 -0.84 21.92
N THR A 16 30.81 -2.08 21.55
CA THR A 16 29.53 -2.42 20.89
C THR A 16 28.36 -2.55 21.87
N ASN A 17 28.56 -2.27 23.16
CA ASN A 17 27.58 -2.57 24.20
C ASN A 17 27.40 -1.43 25.22
N ASP A 18 27.81 -0.22 24.86
CA ASP A 18 27.56 0.98 25.66
C ASP A 18 26.05 1.18 25.82
N THR A 19 25.64 1.62 27.00
CA THR A 19 24.24 1.93 27.31
C THR A 19 24.15 3.28 28.03
N ILE A 20 23.16 4.07 27.65
CA ILE A 20 22.80 5.33 28.31
C ILE A 20 21.41 5.14 28.91
N THR A 21 21.31 5.11 30.23
CA THR A 21 20.04 4.84 30.93
C THR A 21 19.83 5.79 32.11
N GLY A 22 18.62 5.78 32.69
CA GLY A 22 18.30 6.61 33.86
C GLY A 22 18.06 8.09 33.56
N LEU A 23 17.93 8.46 32.28
CA LEU A 23 17.63 9.83 31.90
C LEU A 23 16.17 10.17 32.19
N ALA A 24 15.91 11.35 32.74
CA ALA A 24 14.55 11.89 32.79
C ALA A 24 14.10 12.41 31.41
N SER A 25 15.02 12.94 30.62
CA SER A 25 14.82 13.44 29.25
C SER A 25 16.19 13.67 28.61
N LEU A 26 16.22 13.74 27.28
CA LEU A 26 17.38 14.10 26.46
C LEU A 26 17.00 15.18 25.44
N ASP A 27 17.76 16.26 25.36
CA ASP A 27 17.69 17.26 24.27
C ASP A 27 19.11 17.58 23.80
N VAL A 28 19.38 17.40 22.50
CA VAL A 28 20.68 17.71 21.88
C VAL A 28 20.46 18.72 20.76
N THR A 29 21.09 19.89 20.86
CA THR A 29 20.86 20.99 19.89
C THR A 29 21.68 20.87 18.61
N GLY A 30 22.88 20.28 18.67
CA GLY A 30 23.78 20.11 17.53
C GLY A 30 23.71 18.74 16.86
N THR A 31 24.68 18.45 16.01
CA THR A 31 24.79 17.15 15.33
C THR A 31 25.12 16.05 16.34
N THR A 32 24.49 14.89 16.20
CA THR A 32 24.66 13.78 17.14
C THR A 32 25.16 12.54 16.42
N VAL A 33 26.23 11.94 16.92
CA VAL A 33 26.60 10.56 16.57
C VAL A 33 26.15 9.66 17.72
N ILE A 34 25.41 8.60 17.41
CA ILE A 34 24.98 7.61 18.40
C ILE A 34 25.81 6.34 18.20
N GLU A 35 26.63 6.04 19.21
CA GLU A 35 27.59 4.93 19.31
C GLU A 35 27.22 4.01 20.49
N THR A 36 25.96 3.99 20.88
CA THR A 36 25.46 3.20 22.02
C THR A 36 24.35 2.28 21.55
N ALA A 37 24.38 1.03 22.00
CA ALA A 37 23.36 0.06 21.66
C ALA A 37 21.99 0.40 22.27
N THR A 38 21.96 1.16 23.37
CA THR A 38 20.71 1.47 24.08
C THR A 38 20.74 2.87 24.67
N LEU A 39 19.68 3.63 24.40
CA LEU A 39 19.44 4.94 25.00
C LEU A 39 18.02 5.01 25.57
N THR A 40 17.93 5.05 26.91
CA THR A 40 16.68 4.98 27.66
C THR A 40 16.46 6.22 28.52
N SER A 41 15.29 6.82 28.36
CA SER A 41 14.76 7.88 29.24
C SER A 41 13.36 7.54 29.73
N THR A 42 12.89 8.20 30.79
CA THR A 42 11.46 8.15 31.16
C THR A 42 10.64 9.17 30.36
N GLY A 43 11.17 10.37 30.15
CA GLY A 43 10.58 11.43 29.34
C GLY A 43 11.11 11.47 27.91
N THR A 44 10.98 12.64 27.27
CA THR A 44 11.25 12.83 25.83
C THR A 44 12.72 12.68 25.46
N GLN A 45 12.96 12.26 24.21
CA GLN A 45 14.27 12.34 23.55
C GLN A 45 14.14 13.20 22.30
N ARG A 46 14.93 14.26 22.20
CA ARG A 46 14.92 15.17 21.06
C ARG A 46 16.33 15.38 20.52
N PHE A 47 16.48 15.13 19.23
CA PHE A 47 17.70 15.41 18.48
C PHE A 47 17.40 16.49 17.46
N ARG A 48 17.95 17.69 17.67
CA ARG A 48 17.62 18.86 16.84
C ARG A 48 18.50 18.97 15.59
N GLY A 49 19.76 18.58 15.71
CA GLY A 49 20.69 18.49 14.57
C GLY A 49 20.61 17.13 13.87
N ASN A 50 21.39 16.98 12.79
CA ASN A 50 21.52 15.72 12.07
C ASN A 50 22.01 14.61 13.00
N VAL A 51 21.46 13.41 12.81
CA VAL A 51 21.85 12.21 13.58
C VAL A 51 22.49 11.18 12.66
N THR A 52 23.65 10.66 13.08
CA THR A 52 24.31 9.50 12.47
C THR A 52 24.31 8.36 13.47
N LEU A 53 23.84 7.18 13.07
CA LEU A 53 23.99 5.95 13.85
C LEU A 53 25.30 5.28 13.47
N GLY A 54 26.27 5.26 14.38
CA GLY A 54 27.53 4.49 14.24
C GLY A 54 27.39 3.04 14.70
N THR A 55 26.26 2.69 15.32
CA THR A 55 25.94 1.31 15.66
C THR A 55 24.43 1.08 15.69
N ALA A 56 24.01 -0.18 15.64
CA ALA A 56 22.63 -0.57 15.84
C ALA A 56 22.13 -0.06 17.20
N THR A 57 21.06 0.74 17.19
CA THR A 57 20.62 1.51 18.36
C THR A 57 19.17 1.22 18.73
N THR A 58 18.91 1.02 20.02
CA THR A 58 17.54 1.02 20.58
C THR A 58 17.28 2.28 21.39
N LEU A 59 16.26 3.06 21.02
CA LEU A 59 15.79 4.24 21.75
C LEU A 59 14.50 3.90 22.51
N THR A 60 14.48 4.13 23.83
CA THR A 60 13.32 3.81 24.68
C THR A 60 12.87 4.98 25.54
N THR A 61 11.58 5.28 25.54
CA THR A 61 10.93 6.20 26.48
C THR A 61 9.84 5.51 27.30
N THR A 62 9.31 6.18 28.33
CA THR A 62 8.05 5.77 28.99
C THR A 62 6.94 6.68 28.50
N ASP A 63 6.21 6.24 27.46
CA ASP A 63 5.04 6.96 26.93
C ASP A 63 5.32 8.41 26.49
N SER A 64 6.56 8.68 26.05
CA SER A 64 7.03 10.03 25.75
C SER A 64 7.62 10.13 24.35
N ALA A 65 7.57 11.31 23.76
CA ALA A 65 7.97 11.49 22.37
C ALA A 65 9.47 11.25 22.12
N ILE A 66 9.77 10.66 20.96
CA ILE A 66 11.11 10.64 20.37
C ILE A 66 11.05 11.45 19.08
N THR A 67 11.92 12.46 18.95
CA THR A 67 11.88 13.38 17.80
C THR A 67 13.26 13.61 17.22
N PHE A 68 13.35 13.47 15.89
CA PHE A 68 14.46 13.88 15.05
C PHE A 68 14.01 15.08 14.22
N ASP A 69 14.57 16.26 14.47
CA ASP A 69 14.18 17.48 13.75
C ASP A 69 14.88 17.60 12.39
N ALA A 70 16.06 17.01 12.25
CA ALA A 70 16.85 17.00 11.03
C ALA A 70 16.98 15.57 10.46
N ALA A 71 17.87 15.39 9.50
CA ALA A 71 18.06 14.09 8.86
C ALA A 71 18.70 13.07 9.81
N LEU A 72 18.32 11.81 9.64
CA LEU A 72 18.84 10.64 10.34
C LEU A 72 19.43 9.69 9.30
N ALA A 73 20.66 9.21 9.51
CA ALA A 73 21.33 8.28 8.59
C ALA A 73 22.14 7.23 9.36
N SER A 74 22.49 6.14 8.67
CA SER A 74 23.56 5.25 9.14
C SER A 74 24.91 5.94 8.96
N ASP A 75 25.94 5.46 9.66
CA ASP A 75 27.31 5.82 9.34
C ASP A 75 27.73 5.29 7.96
N VAL A 76 28.77 5.89 7.41
CA VAL A 76 29.14 5.76 6.01
C VAL A 76 29.48 4.32 5.64
N GLY A 77 28.76 3.77 4.65
CA GLY A 77 28.97 2.40 4.20
C GLY A 77 28.40 1.32 5.12
N GLU A 78 27.72 1.72 6.19
CA GLU A 78 27.02 0.81 7.10
C GLU A 78 25.51 0.84 6.88
N THR A 79 24.80 -0.08 7.53
CA THR A 79 23.33 -0.15 7.54
C THR A 79 22.87 -0.42 8.96
N ASN A 80 23.14 0.52 9.86
CA ASN A 80 22.84 0.37 11.28
C ASN A 80 21.33 0.34 11.53
N ASP A 81 20.91 -0.63 12.34
CA ASP A 81 19.51 -0.80 12.72
C ASP A 81 19.07 0.28 13.71
N LEU A 82 17.80 0.66 13.62
CA LEU A 82 17.15 1.55 14.58
C LEU A 82 15.90 0.88 15.12
N THR A 83 15.88 0.64 16.42
CA THR A 83 14.66 0.22 17.13
C THR A 83 14.19 1.35 18.04
N ILE A 84 12.90 1.67 17.99
CA ILE A 84 12.27 2.70 18.82
C ILE A 84 11.15 2.05 19.64
N ALA A 85 11.15 2.29 20.95
CA ALA A 85 10.09 1.89 21.87
C ALA A 85 9.60 3.11 22.65
N ALA A 86 8.60 3.81 22.10
CA ALA A 86 8.06 5.05 22.65
C ALA A 86 6.80 4.86 23.52
N GLY A 87 6.29 3.64 23.65
CA GLY A 87 5.00 3.38 24.31
C GLY A 87 3.86 4.08 23.57
N SER A 88 3.11 4.93 24.26
CA SER A 88 2.11 5.83 23.66
C SER A 88 2.65 7.16 23.14
N GLY A 89 3.95 7.42 23.33
CA GLY A 89 4.62 8.62 22.85
C GLY A 89 4.73 8.65 21.33
N ALA A 90 4.60 9.84 20.72
CA ALA A 90 4.77 10.01 19.28
C ALA A 90 6.23 9.82 18.86
N VAL A 91 6.44 9.28 17.66
CA VAL A 91 7.75 9.18 17.00
C VAL A 91 7.72 10.09 15.78
N THR A 92 8.64 11.05 15.71
CA THR A 92 8.64 12.05 14.64
C THR A 92 10.00 12.14 13.97
N PHE A 93 10.05 11.83 12.69
CA PHE A 93 11.17 12.11 11.80
C PHE A 93 10.80 13.29 10.92
N THR A 94 11.27 14.49 11.26
CA THR A 94 10.97 15.70 10.47
C THR A 94 11.80 15.73 9.19
N GLY A 95 13.10 15.39 9.30
CA GLY A 95 14.01 15.25 8.16
C GLY A 95 13.95 13.88 7.50
N ALA A 96 14.75 13.71 6.44
CA ALA A 96 14.86 12.43 5.74
C ALA A 96 15.50 11.35 6.63
N VAL A 97 14.96 10.14 6.56
CA VAL A 97 15.49 8.94 7.22
C VAL A 97 16.29 8.13 6.19
N GLY A 98 17.51 7.73 6.53
CA GLY A 98 18.43 7.10 5.58
C GLY A 98 18.90 8.05 4.47
N ALA A 99 19.08 9.33 4.82
CA ALA A 99 19.35 10.39 3.84
C ALA A 99 20.66 10.17 3.05
N VAL A 100 21.80 10.10 3.74
CA VAL A 100 23.14 9.86 3.14
C VAL A 100 23.30 8.36 2.92
N ASP A 101 23.45 7.61 4.01
CA ASP A 101 23.47 6.16 4.03
C ASP A 101 22.14 5.62 4.56
N ARG A 102 21.68 4.57 3.90
CA ARG A 102 20.43 3.87 4.20
C ARG A 102 20.54 3.25 5.60
N LEU A 103 19.47 3.32 6.40
CA LEU A 103 19.44 2.56 7.65
C LEU A 103 19.33 1.05 7.37
N GLY A 104 19.64 0.24 8.38
CA GLY A 104 19.33 -1.18 8.39
C GLY A 104 17.84 -1.43 8.56
N ALA A 105 17.46 -2.31 9.48
CA ALA A 105 16.09 -2.45 9.91
C ALA A 105 15.65 -1.25 10.75
N VAL A 106 14.53 -0.63 10.39
CA VAL A 106 13.88 0.42 11.18
C VAL A 106 12.60 -0.14 11.79
N ASN A 107 12.62 -0.36 13.11
CA ASN A 107 11.49 -0.88 13.86
C ASN A 107 10.95 0.21 14.78
N VAL A 108 9.72 0.68 14.53
CA VAL A 108 9.09 1.74 15.32
C VAL A 108 7.93 1.17 16.15
N GLY A 109 8.08 1.19 17.46
CA GLY A 109 7.07 0.86 18.45
C GLY A 109 6.47 2.10 19.10
N SER A 110 5.29 2.52 18.65
CA SER A 110 4.47 3.60 19.20
C SER A 110 2.98 3.31 19.01
N SER A 111 2.15 3.43 20.06
CA SER A 111 0.68 3.51 19.90
C SER A 111 0.19 4.93 19.62
N GLY A 112 1.12 5.90 19.52
CA GLY A 112 0.86 7.26 19.10
C GLY A 112 0.97 7.43 17.58
N ILE A 113 1.35 8.64 17.16
CA ILE A 113 1.65 8.93 15.76
C ILE A 113 3.11 8.59 15.48
N THR A 114 3.36 7.84 14.41
CA THR A 114 4.68 7.71 13.77
C THR A 114 4.68 8.58 12.50
N LEU A 115 5.38 9.70 12.51
CA LEU A 115 5.45 10.62 11.37
C LEU A 115 6.79 10.48 10.63
N PHE A 116 6.71 10.15 9.34
CA PHE A 116 7.77 10.36 8.36
C PHE A 116 7.48 11.66 7.59
N GLY A 117 8.10 12.75 8.02
CA GLY A 117 7.92 14.11 7.48
C GLY A 117 8.63 14.35 6.14
N SER A 118 9.50 13.43 5.72
CA SER A 118 10.23 13.46 4.46
C SER A 118 10.42 12.02 3.94
N SER A 119 11.31 11.80 2.98
CA SER A 119 11.61 10.46 2.47
C SER A 119 12.26 9.57 3.53
N ALA A 120 12.00 8.27 3.44
CA ALA A 120 12.58 7.25 4.31
C ALA A 120 13.24 6.14 3.48
N ARG A 121 14.50 5.84 3.80
CA ARG A 121 15.31 4.80 3.15
C ARG A 121 15.87 3.85 4.20
N ALA A 122 15.53 2.58 4.10
CA ALA A 122 15.98 1.54 5.05
C ALA A 122 16.17 0.18 4.34
N ILE A 123 16.81 -0.80 4.96
CA ILE A 123 16.75 -2.18 4.47
C ILE A 123 15.32 -2.69 4.62
N SER A 124 14.72 -2.51 5.81
CA SER A 124 13.33 -2.79 6.08
C SER A 124 12.73 -1.74 7.00
N LEU A 125 11.41 -1.61 6.98
CA LEU A 125 10.66 -0.72 7.86
C LEU A 125 9.47 -1.48 8.45
N THR A 126 9.38 -1.52 9.77
CA THR A 126 8.24 -2.10 10.50
C THR A 126 7.70 -1.12 11.53
N THR A 127 6.38 -0.96 11.57
CA THR A 127 5.65 -0.28 12.66
C THR A 127 4.92 -1.31 13.50
N ASN A 128 4.59 -1.02 14.75
CA ASN A 128 3.77 -1.88 15.60
C ASN A 128 2.27 -1.78 15.26
N VAL A 129 1.43 -2.46 16.04
CA VAL A 129 -0.02 -2.30 15.99
C VAL A 129 -0.46 -1.24 17.01
N GLY A 130 -1.49 -0.46 16.66
CA GLY A 130 -2.28 0.34 17.59
C GLY A 130 -2.04 1.85 17.52
N GLY A 131 -1.14 2.31 16.65
CA GLY A 131 -0.87 3.71 16.35
C GLY A 131 -1.37 4.15 14.98
N THR A 132 -0.82 5.26 14.50
CA THR A 132 -1.05 5.78 13.14
C THR A 132 0.26 6.19 12.52
N THR A 133 0.58 5.62 11.37
CA THR A 133 1.72 6.04 10.55
C THR A 133 1.30 7.13 9.58
N LYS A 134 2.01 8.26 9.59
CA LYS A 134 1.80 9.38 8.68
C LYS A 134 2.97 9.51 7.73
N LEU A 135 2.70 9.53 6.44
CA LEU A 135 3.71 9.62 5.38
C LEU A 135 3.56 10.92 4.60
N THR A 136 4.60 11.73 4.59
CA THR A 136 4.66 12.97 3.79
C THR A 136 5.42 12.77 2.48
N GLY A 137 6.37 11.83 2.47
CA GLY A 137 7.19 11.50 1.30
C GLY A 137 7.38 10.00 1.13
N ASP A 138 8.20 9.65 0.13
CA ASP A 138 8.39 8.27 -0.33
C ASP A 138 9.10 7.40 0.71
N VAL A 139 8.75 6.10 0.69
CA VAL A 139 9.42 5.07 1.48
C VAL A 139 10.05 4.06 0.53
N ASP A 140 11.37 3.95 0.59
CA ASP A 140 12.17 3.05 -0.25
C ASP A 140 12.93 2.07 0.62
N THR A 141 12.59 0.79 0.50
CA THR A 141 13.28 -0.32 1.18
C THR A 141 13.85 -1.30 0.18
N THR A 142 14.88 -2.03 0.57
CA THR A 142 15.43 -3.11 -0.27
C THR A 142 14.85 -4.48 0.08
N ASP A 143 14.28 -4.63 1.28
CA ASP A 143 13.50 -5.78 1.72
C ASP A 143 12.05 -5.34 2.02
N HIS A 144 11.51 -5.64 3.20
CA HIS A 144 10.08 -5.48 3.48
C HIS A 144 9.71 -4.10 4.06
N GLN A 145 8.49 -3.66 3.72
CA GLN A 145 7.76 -2.61 4.43
C GLN A 145 6.53 -3.23 5.10
N LEU A 146 6.45 -3.12 6.42
CA LEU A 146 5.33 -3.62 7.20
C LEU A 146 4.72 -2.49 8.02
N PHE A 147 3.64 -1.93 7.49
CA PHE A 147 2.80 -0.98 8.21
C PHE A 147 1.68 -1.72 8.91
N ASN A 148 1.86 -1.98 10.21
CA ASN A 148 0.87 -2.65 11.06
C ASN A 148 -0.19 -1.68 11.59
N ASP A 149 0.08 -0.38 11.50
CA ASP A 149 -0.81 0.70 11.89
C ASP A 149 -1.73 1.17 10.76
N VAL A 150 -2.71 2.00 11.10
CA VAL A 150 -3.41 2.84 10.12
C VAL A 150 -2.39 3.74 9.42
N VAL A 151 -2.47 3.86 8.10
CA VAL A 151 -1.62 4.73 7.28
C VAL A 151 -2.41 5.94 6.80
N VAL A 152 -1.85 7.13 6.99
CA VAL A 152 -2.41 8.39 6.48
C VAL A 152 -1.37 9.11 5.61
N LEU A 153 -1.74 9.40 4.37
CA LEU A 153 -0.91 10.12 3.42
C LEU A 153 -1.09 11.63 3.60
N LEU A 154 -0.02 12.33 3.96
CA LEU A 154 0.03 13.80 4.05
C LEU A 154 0.50 14.44 2.73
N GLY A 155 1.12 13.65 1.86
CA GLY A 155 1.56 14.02 0.52
C GLY A 155 1.28 12.88 -0.47
N ASN A 156 1.64 13.08 -1.73
CA ASN A 156 1.71 11.96 -2.67
C ASN A 156 2.90 11.09 -2.29
N VAL A 157 2.69 9.78 -2.22
CA VAL A 157 3.69 8.84 -1.69
C VAL A 157 3.92 7.70 -2.66
N SER A 158 5.18 7.37 -2.87
CA SER A 158 5.63 6.12 -3.48
C SER A 158 6.19 5.19 -2.41
N LEU A 159 5.74 3.93 -2.41
CA LEU A 159 6.31 2.85 -1.61
C LEU A 159 7.06 1.89 -2.54
N SER A 160 8.36 1.70 -2.32
CA SER A 160 9.23 0.81 -3.11
C SER A 160 9.88 -0.23 -2.20
N GLY A 161 9.81 -1.51 -2.56
CA GLY A 161 10.32 -2.59 -1.73
C GLY A 161 10.24 -3.97 -2.38
N ARG A 162 10.68 -4.98 -1.64
CA ARG A 162 10.41 -6.37 -2.02
C ARG A 162 8.97 -6.73 -1.66
N ASP A 163 8.68 -6.83 -0.37
CA ASP A 163 7.33 -7.07 0.13
C ASP A 163 6.79 -5.78 0.76
N ILE A 164 5.55 -5.41 0.46
CA ILE A 164 4.93 -4.19 1.00
C ILE A 164 3.59 -4.58 1.60
N THR A 165 3.40 -4.33 2.89
CA THR A 165 2.18 -4.69 3.61
C THR A 165 1.60 -3.48 4.32
N LEU A 166 0.37 -3.13 3.96
CA LEU A 166 -0.48 -2.14 4.60
C LEU A 166 -1.60 -2.89 5.32
N ASN A 167 -1.38 -3.27 6.59
CA ASN A 167 -2.27 -4.20 7.30
C ASN A 167 -3.63 -3.59 7.67
N MET A 168 -3.65 -2.28 7.95
CA MET A 168 -4.86 -1.56 8.35
C MET A 168 -5.31 -0.60 7.25
N THR A 169 -6.19 0.34 7.57
CA THR A 169 -6.70 1.30 6.59
C THR A 169 -5.59 2.19 6.06
N THR A 170 -5.69 2.54 4.78
CA THR A 170 -4.81 3.54 4.15
C THR A 170 -5.67 4.65 3.56
N ASP A 171 -5.52 5.86 4.07
CA ASP A 171 -6.33 7.03 3.73
C ASP A 171 -5.46 8.23 3.35
N SER A 172 -6.06 9.22 2.67
CA SER A 172 -5.47 10.57 2.60
C SER A 172 -5.66 11.31 3.92
N ASP A 173 -4.96 12.42 4.11
CA ASP A 173 -5.16 13.34 5.22
C ASP A 173 -6.53 14.03 5.21
N ALA A 174 -7.08 14.34 4.04
CA ALA A 174 -8.42 14.88 3.88
C ALA A 174 -9.03 14.56 2.51
N ALA A 175 -10.35 14.37 2.45
CA ALA A 175 -11.06 14.02 1.21
C ALA A 175 -11.01 15.14 0.14
N GLN A 176 -10.85 16.41 0.53
CA GLN A 176 -10.77 17.54 -0.41
C GLN A 176 -9.37 17.70 -1.02
N THR A 177 -8.36 17.12 -0.39
CA THR A 177 -6.97 17.16 -0.84
C THR A 177 -6.42 15.75 -0.96
N ALA A 178 -7.18 14.88 -1.62
CA ALA A 178 -6.84 13.48 -1.80
C ALA A 178 -5.41 13.33 -2.37
N ARG A 179 -4.68 12.32 -1.88
CA ARG A 179 -3.28 12.03 -2.23
C ARG A 179 -3.16 10.81 -3.13
N ALA A 180 -2.16 10.81 -3.98
CA ALA A 180 -1.83 9.66 -4.81
C ALA A 180 -0.95 8.69 -4.04
N LEU A 181 -1.18 7.39 -4.26
CA LEU A 181 -0.31 6.32 -3.78
C LEU A 181 0.19 5.51 -4.97
N THR A 182 1.51 5.35 -5.05
CA THR A 182 2.17 4.39 -5.95
C THR A 182 2.83 3.31 -5.11
N VAL A 183 2.62 2.04 -5.46
CA VAL A 183 3.21 0.90 -4.75
C VAL A 183 3.97 0.02 -5.74
N SER A 184 5.28 -0.05 -5.57
CA SER A 184 6.22 -0.77 -6.44
C SER A 184 6.89 -1.91 -5.67
N GLY A 185 6.09 -2.93 -5.30
CA GLY A 185 6.57 -4.14 -4.61
C GLY A 185 6.97 -5.25 -5.58
N SER A 186 8.26 -5.62 -5.63
CA SER A 186 8.74 -6.68 -6.54
C SER A 186 8.36 -8.11 -6.13
N GLY A 187 7.98 -8.29 -4.85
CA GLY A 187 7.48 -9.52 -4.25
C GLY A 187 5.97 -9.50 -4.08
N THR A 188 5.50 -9.53 -2.82
CA THR A 188 4.06 -9.45 -2.52
C THR A 188 3.70 -8.09 -1.94
N THR A 189 2.78 -7.39 -2.60
CA THR A 189 2.07 -6.25 -2.05
C THR A 189 0.78 -6.74 -1.38
N THR A 190 0.51 -6.33 -0.14
CA THR A 190 -0.72 -6.70 0.60
C THR A 190 -1.45 -5.46 1.07
N PHE A 191 -2.70 -5.31 0.63
CA PHE A 191 -3.66 -4.39 1.23
C PHE A 191 -4.55 -5.19 2.20
N GLY A 192 -4.15 -5.17 3.48
CA GLY A 192 -4.84 -5.86 4.57
C GLY A 192 -6.15 -5.17 4.98
N GLY A 193 -6.16 -3.84 4.98
CA GLY A 193 -7.32 -3.02 5.29
C GLY A 193 -7.95 -2.35 4.07
N THR A 194 -9.05 -1.64 4.29
CA THR A 194 -9.71 -0.83 3.25
C THR A 194 -8.85 0.38 2.88
N VAL A 195 -8.90 0.78 1.61
CA VAL A 195 -8.18 1.96 1.10
C VAL A 195 -9.18 3.04 0.74
N GLY A 196 -8.97 4.26 1.26
CA GLY A 196 -9.85 5.40 1.01
C GLY A 196 -11.21 5.30 1.71
N ALA A 197 -11.26 4.73 2.90
CA ALA A 197 -12.47 4.55 3.67
C ALA A 197 -12.96 5.85 4.32
N ALA A 198 -12.08 6.54 5.06
CA ALA A 198 -12.41 7.81 5.70
C ALA A 198 -12.10 9.01 4.79
N ALA A 199 -10.97 8.95 4.08
CA ALA A 199 -10.56 9.97 3.12
C ALA A 199 -9.94 9.30 1.89
N ILE A 200 -10.66 9.39 0.78
CA ILE A 200 -10.30 8.74 -0.49
C ILE A 200 -8.91 9.16 -0.97
N LEU A 201 -8.24 8.26 -1.69
CA LEU A 201 -7.02 8.60 -2.43
C LEU A 201 -7.37 9.34 -3.73
N SER A 202 -6.46 10.14 -4.28
CA SER A 202 -6.67 10.75 -5.61
C SER A 202 -6.51 9.70 -6.70
N SER A 203 -5.57 8.79 -6.56
CA SER A 203 -5.31 7.68 -7.47
C SER A 203 -4.52 6.59 -6.74
N LEU A 204 -4.57 5.38 -7.28
CA LEU A 204 -3.75 4.26 -6.83
C LEU A 204 -3.09 3.59 -8.03
N THR A 205 -1.78 3.42 -7.96
CA THR A 205 -1.02 2.61 -8.92
C THR A 205 -0.28 1.52 -8.18
N VAL A 206 -0.38 0.27 -8.64
CA VAL A 206 0.41 -0.85 -8.14
C VAL A 206 1.17 -1.46 -9.31
N ASN A 207 2.50 -1.33 -9.30
CA ASN A 207 3.35 -1.52 -10.48
C ASN A 207 4.72 -2.17 -10.18
N GLY A 208 4.79 -3.03 -9.16
CA GLY A 208 6.04 -3.65 -8.76
C GLY A 208 6.46 -4.86 -9.61
N GLY A 209 5.55 -5.40 -10.44
CA GLY A 209 5.73 -6.64 -11.20
C GLY A 209 5.46 -7.91 -10.37
N GLY A 210 5.06 -7.73 -9.11
CA GLY A 210 4.81 -8.80 -8.14
C GLY A 210 3.38 -9.32 -8.15
N LYS A 211 2.94 -9.82 -6.99
CA LYS A 211 1.53 -10.13 -6.71
C LYS A 211 0.97 -9.09 -5.76
N THR A 212 -0.29 -8.74 -5.93
CA THR A 212 -1.04 -7.88 -5.01
C THR A 212 -2.19 -8.67 -4.38
N ALA A 213 -2.11 -8.90 -3.08
CA ALA A 213 -3.18 -9.48 -2.28
C ALA A 213 -4.13 -8.38 -1.80
N LEU A 214 -5.40 -8.48 -2.19
CA LEU A 214 -6.47 -7.62 -1.74
C LEU A 214 -7.26 -8.35 -0.64
N ASN A 215 -6.99 -8.00 0.61
CA ASN A 215 -7.60 -8.60 1.79
C ASN A 215 -8.56 -7.63 2.51
N GLY A 216 -8.46 -6.33 2.26
CA GLY A 216 -9.47 -5.36 2.68
C GLY A 216 -10.71 -5.38 1.77
N ALA A 217 -11.89 -5.00 2.28
CA ALA A 217 -13.15 -5.13 1.53
C ALA A 217 -13.29 -4.18 0.32
N SER A 218 -12.57 -3.06 0.29
CA SER A 218 -12.75 -2.04 -0.75
C SER A 218 -11.52 -1.16 -0.97
N ILE A 219 -11.37 -0.67 -2.21
CA ILE A 219 -10.42 0.38 -2.58
C ILE A 219 -11.17 1.51 -3.28
N LYS A 220 -11.09 2.72 -2.71
CA LYS A 220 -11.78 3.90 -3.23
C LYS A 220 -10.81 5.04 -3.55
N THR A 221 -10.89 5.51 -4.79
CA THR A 221 -10.16 6.66 -5.31
C THR A 221 -11.12 7.69 -5.90
N ALA A 222 -10.71 8.96 -5.94
CA ALA A 222 -11.39 9.99 -6.72
C ALA A 222 -11.10 9.86 -8.22
N GLY A 223 -9.87 9.44 -8.55
CA GLY A 223 -9.32 9.30 -9.89
C GLY A 223 -9.04 7.84 -10.26
N ALA A 224 -8.05 7.65 -11.13
CA ALA A 224 -7.75 6.36 -11.73
C ALA A 224 -7.16 5.34 -10.73
N GLN A 225 -7.42 4.07 -11.00
CA GLN A 225 -6.74 2.93 -10.40
C GLN A 225 -6.06 2.10 -11.48
N THR A 226 -4.80 1.75 -11.27
CA THR A 226 -4.02 0.90 -12.18
C THR A 226 -3.32 -0.21 -11.38
N TYR A 227 -3.51 -1.45 -11.83
CA TYR A 227 -2.90 -2.63 -11.22
C TYR A 227 -2.15 -3.43 -12.30
N ASP A 228 -0.83 -3.27 -12.35
CA ASP A 228 0.07 -3.99 -13.28
C ASP A 228 0.39 -5.40 -12.80
N ASP A 229 0.30 -5.60 -11.48
CA ASP A 229 0.56 -6.85 -10.80
C ASP A 229 -0.60 -7.84 -10.91
N ILE A 230 -0.32 -9.13 -10.69
CA ILE A 230 -1.38 -10.13 -10.51
C ILE A 230 -2.18 -9.80 -9.25
N LEU A 231 -3.50 -9.68 -9.36
CA LEU A 231 -4.39 -9.48 -8.22
C LEU A 231 -4.91 -10.81 -7.65
N VAL A 232 -4.81 -10.96 -6.34
CA VAL A 232 -5.35 -12.11 -5.59
C VAL A 232 -6.36 -11.61 -4.57
N LEU A 233 -7.61 -12.05 -4.68
CA LEU A 233 -8.69 -11.61 -3.80
C LEU A 233 -8.80 -12.54 -2.58
N GLY A 234 -8.43 -12.05 -1.40
CA GLY A 234 -8.64 -12.75 -0.13
C GLY A 234 -10.08 -12.61 0.40
N HIS A 235 -10.76 -11.52 0.03
CA HIS A 235 -12.13 -11.18 0.37
C HIS A 235 -12.93 -10.78 -0.88
N ASP A 236 -14.24 -10.58 -0.73
CA ASP A 236 -15.03 -9.93 -1.77
C ASP A 236 -14.58 -8.47 -1.85
N ILE A 237 -14.22 -8.03 -3.05
CA ILE A 237 -13.57 -6.73 -3.29
C ILE A 237 -14.48 -5.81 -4.08
N VAL A 238 -14.56 -4.56 -3.62
CA VAL A 238 -15.13 -3.44 -4.39
C VAL A 238 -14.04 -2.44 -4.76
N LEU A 239 -13.80 -2.25 -6.05
CA LEU A 239 -12.97 -1.19 -6.60
C LEU A 239 -13.85 -0.01 -7.03
N THR A 240 -13.57 1.20 -6.54
CA THR A 240 -14.32 2.41 -6.90
C THR A 240 -13.41 3.55 -7.31
N GLY A 241 -13.57 4.07 -8.53
CA GLY A 241 -12.73 5.14 -9.08
C GLY A 241 -13.36 5.81 -10.31
N THR A 242 -12.54 6.50 -11.11
CA THR A 242 -12.95 6.98 -12.45
C THR A 242 -12.63 5.91 -13.48
N ASP A 243 -11.36 5.82 -13.87
CA ASP A 243 -10.83 4.74 -14.69
C ASP A 243 -10.27 3.63 -13.80
N ILE A 244 -10.53 2.37 -14.14
CA ILE A 244 -9.98 1.22 -13.42
C ILE A 244 -9.36 0.27 -14.45
N THR A 245 -8.05 0.08 -14.36
CA THR A 245 -7.29 -0.76 -15.29
C THR A 245 -6.64 -1.92 -14.55
N LEU A 246 -7.03 -3.14 -14.93
CA LEU A 246 -6.46 -4.38 -14.43
C LEU A 246 -5.55 -4.97 -15.53
N ASN A 247 -4.26 -4.69 -15.41
CA ASN A 247 -3.23 -5.13 -16.36
C ASN A 247 -2.75 -6.55 -16.06
N GLY A 248 -2.66 -6.90 -14.78
CA GLY A 248 -2.40 -8.27 -14.34
C GLY A 248 -3.67 -9.12 -14.25
N ARG A 249 -3.45 -10.44 -14.19
CA ARG A 249 -4.51 -11.43 -14.00
C ARG A 249 -5.20 -11.24 -12.65
N VAL A 250 -6.47 -11.61 -12.54
CA VAL A 250 -7.22 -11.50 -11.27
C VAL A 250 -7.78 -12.85 -10.88
N ASP A 251 -7.55 -13.30 -9.66
CA ASP A 251 -8.05 -14.59 -9.16
C ASP A 251 -8.52 -14.51 -7.71
N SER A 252 -9.35 -15.47 -7.29
CA SER A 252 -9.59 -15.69 -5.86
C SER A 252 -8.36 -16.31 -5.19
N ALA A 253 -8.19 -16.09 -3.89
CA ALA A 253 -7.12 -16.73 -3.13
C ALA A 253 -7.28 -18.25 -3.02
N ALA A 254 -8.51 -18.77 -3.02
CA ALA A 254 -8.80 -20.20 -2.88
C ALA A 254 -10.06 -20.62 -3.66
N ALA A 255 -9.97 -21.77 -4.35
CA ALA A 255 -11.07 -22.33 -5.13
C ALA A 255 -12.26 -22.81 -4.28
N SER A 256 -12.02 -23.17 -3.01
CA SER A 256 -13.08 -23.58 -2.07
C SER A 256 -13.92 -22.42 -1.56
N THR A 257 -13.42 -21.20 -1.69
CA THR A 257 -14.14 -19.99 -1.28
C THR A 257 -13.91 -18.87 -2.30
N PRO A 258 -14.48 -19.01 -3.52
CA PRO A 258 -14.34 -17.99 -4.56
C PRO A 258 -14.83 -16.62 -4.07
N ARG A 259 -14.15 -15.56 -4.47
CA ARG A 259 -14.43 -14.17 -4.06
C ARG A 259 -15.03 -13.36 -5.19
N ALA A 260 -16.01 -12.54 -4.87
CA ALA A 260 -16.62 -11.63 -5.82
C ALA A 260 -15.73 -10.41 -6.06
N LEU A 261 -15.71 -9.94 -7.31
CA LEU A 261 -15.13 -8.66 -7.69
C LEU A 261 -16.24 -7.73 -8.19
N THR A 262 -16.34 -6.55 -7.59
CA THR A 262 -17.16 -5.45 -8.09
C THR A 262 -16.26 -4.31 -8.54
N VAL A 263 -16.42 -3.86 -9.78
CA VAL A 263 -15.67 -2.74 -10.37
C VAL A 263 -16.63 -1.62 -10.71
N THR A 264 -16.60 -0.55 -9.92
CA THR A 264 -17.48 0.62 -10.04
C THR A 264 -16.67 1.83 -10.49
N GLY A 265 -16.81 2.21 -11.76
CA GLY A 265 -16.05 3.30 -12.35
C GLY A 265 -16.93 4.20 -13.21
N THR A 266 -16.78 5.53 -13.07
CA THR A 266 -17.49 6.50 -13.93
C THR A 266 -16.85 6.64 -15.31
N GLY A 267 -15.60 6.22 -15.46
CA GLY A 267 -14.82 6.21 -16.69
C GLY A 267 -14.67 4.79 -17.27
N ALA A 268 -13.53 4.55 -17.93
CA ALA A 268 -13.24 3.28 -18.56
C ALA A 268 -12.82 2.22 -17.54
N LYS A 269 -13.39 1.02 -17.67
CA LYS A 269 -13.01 -0.16 -16.88
C LYS A 269 -12.39 -1.17 -17.83
N THR A 270 -11.08 -1.34 -17.73
CA THR A 270 -10.28 -2.09 -18.70
C THR A 270 -9.68 -3.33 -18.05
N PHE A 271 -10.00 -4.49 -18.60
CA PHE A 271 -9.44 -5.77 -18.17
C PHE A 271 -8.49 -6.29 -19.25
N ASN A 272 -7.18 -6.08 -19.05
CA ASN A 272 -6.13 -6.41 -20.02
C ASN A 272 -5.60 -7.85 -19.88
N ALA A 273 -5.90 -8.52 -18.77
CA ALA A 273 -5.59 -9.93 -18.56
C ALA A 273 -6.83 -10.72 -18.13
N ALA A 274 -6.71 -12.05 -18.13
CA ALA A 274 -7.80 -12.95 -17.79
C ALA A 274 -8.25 -12.81 -16.33
N LEU A 275 -9.55 -13.03 -16.08
CA LEU A 275 -10.17 -13.05 -14.75
C LEU A 275 -10.59 -14.48 -14.39
N GLY A 276 -10.21 -14.94 -13.20
CA GLY A 276 -10.56 -16.25 -12.65
C GLY A 276 -9.94 -17.44 -13.37
N SER A 277 -8.91 -17.25 -14.20
CA SER A 277 -8.40 -18.32 -15.06
C SER A 277 -7.51 -19.36 -14.37
N SER A 278 -7.03 -19.11 -13.14
CA SER A 278 -6.37 -20.14 -12.31
C SER A 278 -7.18 -20.46 -11.08
N VAL A 279 -7.77 -19.45 -10.44
CA VAL A 279 -8.74 -19.66 -9.37
C VAL A 279 -9.94 -18.78 -9.66
N VAL A 280 -11.05 -19.43 -9.99
CA VAL A 280 -12.32 -18.79 -10.37
C VAL A 280 -12.74 -17.70 -9.40
N LEU A 281 -13.37 -16.65 -9.92
CA LEU A 281 -14.01 -15.64 -9.07
C LEU A 281 -15.39 -16.14 -8.62
N GLY A 282 -15.87 -15.66 -7.48
CA GLY A 282 -17.22 -15.95 -6.99
C GLY A 282 -18.30 -15.28 -7.84
N ALA A 283 -18.04 -14.04 -8.28
CA ALA A 283 -18.89 -13.29 -9.21
C ALA A 283 -18.09 -12.12 -9.78
N LEU A 284 -18.57 -11.54 -10.88
CA LEU A 284 -18.07 -10.29 -11.43
C LEU A 284 -19.23 -9.32 -11.64
N THR A 285 -19.11 -8.11 -11.10
CA THR A 285 -20.01 -6.98 -11.41
C THR A 285 -19.20 -5.80 -11.91
N VAL A 286 -19.60 -5.21 -13.04
CA VAL A 286 -18.95 -4.07 -13.66
C VAL A 286 -20.00 -3.00 -13.91
N ASN A 287 -19.87 -1.87 -13.21
CA ASN A 287 -20.87 -0.80 -13.21
C ASN A 287 -20.26 0.61 -13.01
N GLY A 288 -21.14 1.60 -12.88
CA GLY A 288 -20.78 2.99 -12.53
C GLY A 288 -20.86 3.98 -13.69
N GLY A 289 -21.21 3.53 -14.90
CA GLY A 289 -21.25 4.35 -16.11
C GLY A 289 -20.02 4.13 -17.01
N GLY A 290 -19.75 5.04 -17.94
CA GLY A 290 -18.59 4.91 -18.83
C GLY A 290 -18.62 3.66 -19.71
N THR A 291 -17.45 3.07 -19.97
CA THR A 291 -17.30 1.88 -20.82
C THR A 291 -16.57 0.75 -20.09
N THR A 292 -16.78 -0.48 -20.56
CA THR A 292 -16.07 -1.68 -20.15
C THR A 292 -15.30 -2.23 -21.35
N VAL A 293 -13.99 -2.44 -21.21
CA VAL A 293 -13.15 -3.01 -22.25
C VAL A 293 -12.68 -4.40 -21.82
N LEU A 294 -13.09 -5.41 -22.58
CA LEU A 294 -12.70 -6.80 -22.39
C LEU A 294 -11.53 -7.10 -23.36
N HIS A 295 -10.30 -7.07 -22.85
CA HIS A 295 -9.08 -7.32 -23.61
C HIS A 295 -8.39 -8.63 -23.22
N GLY A 296 -8.50 -9.03 -21.95
CA GLY A 296 -7.89 -10.26 -21.41
C GLY A 296 -8.49 -11.58 -21.90
N GLY A 297 -9.57 -11.52 -22.69
CA GLY A 297 -10.14 -12.62 -23.44
C GLY A 297 -10.81 -13.76 -22.65
N VAL A 298 -10.59 -13.88 -21.34
CA VAL A 298 -11.21 -14.94 -20.52
C VAL A 298 -11.73 -14.38 -19.21
N ILE A 299 -12.97 -14.71 -18.86
CA ILE A 299 -13.57 -14.43 -17.56
C ILE A 299 -14.29 -15.70 -17.05
N ASN A 300 -13.76 -16.27 -15.97
CA ASN A 300 -14.33 -17.45 -15.32
C ASN A 300 -14.84 -17.11 -13.91
N THR A 301 -16.11 -17.44 -13.66
CA THR A 301 -16.77 -17.24 -12.38
C THR A 301 -17.56 -18.48 -11.97
N ASP A 302 -17.80 -18.67 -10.67
CA ASP A 302 -18.79 -19.65 -10.19
C ASP A 302 -20.21 -19.06 -10.25
N GLY A 303 -20.35 -17.81 -9.80
CA GLY A 303 -21.59 -17.03 -9.83
C GLY A 303 -21.69 -16.10 -11.03
N ALA A 304 -22.53 -15.08 -10.89
CA ALA A 304 -22.95 -14.23 -12.01
C ALA A 304 -21.83 -13.34 -12.57
N GLN A 305 -21.96 -13.01 -13.86
CA GLN A 305 -21.20 -11.96 -14.54
C GLN A 305 -22.18 -10.88 -15.00
N THR A 306 -22.06 -9.69 -14.44
CA THR A 306 -22.99 -8.58 -14.69
C THR A 306 -22.24 -7.38 -15.21
N PHE A 307 -22.51 -6.99 -16.46
CA PHE A 307 -21.96 -5.80 -17.11
C PHE A 307 -23.10 -4.80 -17.31
N THR A 308 -23.14 -3.73 -16.50
CA THR A 308 -24.21 -2.74 -16.62
C THR A 308 -23.90 -1.63 -17.62
N ASP A 309 -22.61 -1.42 -17.90
CA ASP A 309 -22.12 -0.37 -18.78
C ASP A 309 -21.95 -0.88 -20.22
N ALA A 310 -21.75 0.04 -21.17
CA ALA A 310 -21.44 -0.34 -22.54
C ALA A 310 -20.13 -1.15 -22.57
N ALA A 311 -20.14 -2.32 -23.21
CA ALA A 311 -19.01 -3.24 -23.27
C ALA A 311 -18.43 -3.35 -24.68
N THR A 312 -17.10 -3.35 -24.77
CA THR A 312 -16.34 -3.51 -26.00
C THR A 312 -15.39 -4.69 -25.88
N LEU A 313 -15.47 -5.63 -26.82
CA LEU A 313 -14.51 -6.71 -26.98
C LEU A 313 -13.33 -6.22 -27.82
N SER A 314 -12.12 -6.24 -27.26
CA SER A 314 -10.88 -5.92 -27.99
C SER A 314 -9.99 -7.16 -28.20
N ALA A 315 -10.49 -8.31 -27.79
CA ALA A 315 -9.96 -9.64 -28.05
C ALA A 315 -11.12 -10.63 -28.16
N ASP A 316 -10.85 -11.80 -28.74
CA ASP A 316 -11.80 -12.92 -28.65
C ASP A 316 -12.05 -13.24 -27.18
N THR A 317 -13.31 -13.35 -26.80
CA THR A 317 -13.73 -13.38 -25.39
C THR A 317 -14.51 -14.65 -25.08
N LEU A 318 -14.07 -15.38 -24.06
CA LEU A 318 -14.76 -16.50 -23.43
C LEU A 318 -15.26 -16.09 -22.05
N LEU A 319 -16.57 -16.17 -21.85
CA LEU A 319 -17.23 -15.95 -20.56
C LEU A 319 -17.78 -17.28 -20.03
N THR A 320 -17.27 -17.73 -18.89
CA THR A 320 -17.74 -18.96 -18.23
C THR A 320 -18.29 -18.67 -16.85
N SER A 321 -19.53 -19.09 -16.60
CA SER A 321 -20.11 -19.17 -15.26
C SER A 321 -20.52 -20.62 -14.96
N LEU A 322 -20.24 -21.12 -13.75
CA LEU A 322 -20.62 -22.48 -13.34
C LEU A 322 -22.14 -22.63 -13.12
N GLY A 323 -22.84 -21.54 -12.82
CA GLY A 323 -24.30 -21.55 -12.69
C GLY A 323 -24.94 -20.19 -12.44
N GLY A 324 -24.19 -19.09 -12.57
CA GLY A 324 -24.71 -17.74 -12.46
C GLY A 324 -25.07 -17.15 -13.83
N ASN A 325 -25.96 -16.15 -13.81
CA ASN A 325 -26.36 -15.44 -15.03
C ASN A 325 -25.18 -14.65 -15.62
N ILE A 326 -25.13 -14.58 -16.94
CA ILE A 326 -24.22 -13.70 -17.69
C ILE A 326 -25.08 -12.64 -18.38
N SER A 327 -24.92 -11.38 -17.99
CA SER A 327 -25.81 -10.30 -18.44
C SER A 327 -25.08 -9.05 -18.90
N PHE A 328 -25.57 -8.48 -19.99
CA PHE A 328 -25.17 -7.18 -20.54
C PHE A 328 -26.39 -6.25 -20.54
N ALA A 329 -26.36 -5.23 -19.68
CA ALA A 329 -27.46 -4.27 -19.52
C ALA A 329 -27.44 -3.12 -20.54
N SER A 330 -26.39 -3.03 -21.36
CA SER A 330 -26.17 -1.97 -22.34
C SER A 330 -25.63 -2.56 -23.65
N THR A 331 -25.11 -1.70 -24.54
CA THR A 331 -24.54 -2.11 -25.83
C THR A 331 -23.34 -3.03 -25.64
N LEU A 332 -23.24 -4.05 -26.49
CA LEU A 332 -22.08 -4.93 -26.60
C LEU A 332 -21.54 -4.90 -28.03
N GLY A 333 -20.30 -4.44 -28.17
CA GLY A 333 -19.63 -4.29 -29.46
C GLY A 333 -18.24 -4.91 -29.51
N SER A 334 -17.64 -4.92 -30.69
CA SER A 334 -16.21 -5.12 -30.86
C SER A 334 -15.49 -3.79 -31.01
N ASP A 335 -14.17 -3.81 -30.86
CA ASP A 335 -13.32 -2.78 -31.45
C ASP A 335 -13.42 -2.81 -32.99
N THR A 336 -12.50 -2.12 -33.69
CA THR A 336 -12.51 -2.04 -35.15
C THR A 336 -12.28 -3.38 -35.86
N THR A 337 -12.04 -4.46 -35.11
CA THR A 337 -11.87 -5.82 -35.63
C THR A 337 -13.03 -6.69 -35.14
N PRO A 338 -13.73 -7.45 -36.01
CA PRO A 338 -14.71 -8.41 -35.56
C PRO A 338 -14.10 -9.41 -34.54
N ARG A 339 -14.75 -9.57 -33.39
CA ARG A 339 -14.30 -10.47 -32.31
C ARG A 339 -15.29 -11.60 -32.09
N SER A 340 -14.78 -12.76 -31.70
CA SER A 340 -15.59 -13.89 -31.24
C SER A 340 -16.01 -13.68 -29.79
N LEU A 341 -17.25 -14.06 -29.48
CA LEU A 341 -17.77 -14.14 -28.11
C LEU A 341 -18.33 -15.53 -27.88
N GLU A 342 -17.71 -16.26 -26.96
CA GLU A 342 -18.18 -17.57 -26.49
C GLU A 342 -18.69 -17.43 -25.07
N ILE A 343 -19.86 -18.00 -24.79
CA ILE A 343 -20.51 -17.91 -23.47
C ILE A 343 -20.95 -19.30 -23.02
N THR A 344 -20.51 -19.69 -21.82
CA THR A 344 -20.98 -20.88 -21.10
C THR A 344 -21.54 -20.44 -19.75
N ALA A 345 -22.86 -20.42 -19.58
CA ALA A 345 -23.51 -19.96 -18.35
C ALA A 345 -23.95 -21.10 -17.39
N GLY A 346 -23.61 -22.36 -17.71
CA GLY A 346 -24.07 -23.51 -16.93
C GLY A 346 -25.60 -23.58 -16.89
N ALA A 347 -26.18 -23.49 -15.70
CA ALA A 347 -27.63 -23.40 -15.49
C ALA A 347 -28.20 -21.97 -15.49
N GLY A 348 -27.35 -20.95 -15.55
CA GLY A 348 -27.75 -19.54 -15.56
C GLY A 348 -28.20 -19.05 -16.93
N ASP A 349 -28.93 -17.94 -16.94
CA ASP A 349 -29.40 -17.30 -18.17
C ASP A 349 -28.32 -16.41 -18.80
N VAL A 350 -28.34 -16.31 -20.12
CA VAL A 350 -27.57 -15.31 -20.89
C VAL A 350 -28.52 -14.22 -21.37
N THR A 351 -28.31 -12.98 -20.92
CA THR A 351 -29.21 -11.86 -21.23
C THR A 351 -28.48 -10.70 -21.87
N PHE A 352 -28.96 -10.26 -23.03
CA PHE A 352 -28.58 -9.00 -23.68
C PHE A 352 -29.80 -8.10 -23.75
N THR A 353 -29.71 -6.90 -23.16
CA THR A 353 -30.81 -5.93 -23.19
C THR A 353 -30.57 -4.77 -24.16
N GLY A 354 -29.29 -4.48 -24.46
CA GLY A 354 -28.88 -3.49 -25.46
C GLY A 354 -28.58 -4.11 -26.83
N ALA A 355 -28.17 -3.25 -27.78
CA ALA A 355 -27.74 -3.70 -29.10
C ALA A 355 -26.44 -4.53 -29.02
N VAL A 356 -26.37 -5.59 -29.82
CA VAL A 356 -25.20 -6.48 -29.92
C VAL A 356 -24.60 -6.39 -31.32
N GLY A 357 -23.27 -6.34 -31.41
CA GLY A 357 -22.54 -6.32 -32.68
C GLY A 357 -22.35 -4.93 -33.29
N THR A 358 -22.54 -3.86 -32.51
CA THR A 358 -22.17 -2.51 -32.94
C THR A 358 -20.65 -2.40 -32.96
N GLN A 359 -20.04 -2.07 -34.10
CA GLN A 359 -18.63 -1.67 -34.13
C GLN A 359 -18.52 -0.28 -33.50
N SER A 360 -17.62 -0.10 -32.53
CA SER A 360 -17.24 1.23 -32.04
C SER A 360 -16.34 1.97 -33.01
#